data_AF-A0A2D0TAQ8-F1
#
_entry.id   AF-A0A2D0TAQ8-F1
#
_cell.length_a   1.000
_cell.length_b   1.000
_cell.length_c   1.000
_cell.angle_alpha   90.00
_cell.angle_beta   90.00
_cell.angle_gamma   90.00
#
_symmetry.space_group_name_H-M   'P 1'
#
loop_
_entity.id
_entity.type
_entity.pdbx_description
1 polymer ?
#
loop_
_entity_poly.entity_id
_entity_poly.type
_entity_poly.pdbx_seq_one_letter_code
_entity_poly.pdbx_strand_id
1 'polypeptide(L)'
;MLSGSIHERVTCTEGKMASNSHDELQLSKKHEEILGKRAVLLQQMEICYEQQKAKRNQQATMSQAARERNAEILEDFQKVEKRFWTCPLLHPDVLNLQTRYWASVEQKLPEWESYLLGKSQAPRSEEMILRGLQEQKGAESDSSPARSKSRPPRPKPRSAD
;
A
#
# COMPACT_ATOMS: atom_id res chain seq x y z
N MET A 1 -22.86 79.95 48.84
CA MET A 1 -21.76 79.17 48.21
C MET A 1 -22.10 77.67 47.99
N LEU A 2 -23.30 77.18 48.31
CA LEU A 2 -23.63 75.74 48.20
C LEU A 2 -24.12 75.29 46.81
N SER A 3 -24.57 76.20 45.92
CA SER A 3 -25.11 75.81 44.62
C SER A 3 -24.07 75.32 43.60
N GLY A 4 -22.80 75.70 43.73
CA GLY A 4 -21.73 75.24 42.82
C GLY A 4 -21.36 73.76 43.03
N SER A 5 -21.34 73.30 44.29
CA SER A 5 -20.87 71.95 44.66
C SER A 5 -21.83 70.82 44.28
N ILE A 6 -23.11 71.12 44.09
CA ILE A 6 -24.12 70.13 43.68
C ILE A 6 -24.10 69.96 42.16
N HIS A 7 -23.96 71.05 41.41
CA HIS A 7 -23.93 71.02 39.95
C HIS A 7 -22.67 70.34 39.39
N GLU A 8 -21.51 70.55 40.02
CA GLU A 8 -20.25 69.85 39.69
C GLU A 8 -20.32 68.35 39.99
N ARG A 9 -20.99 67.95 41.08
CA ARG A 9 -21.17 66.53 41.41
C ARG A 9 -22.10 65.82 40.43
N VAL A 10 -23.20 66.44 40.03
CA VAL A 10 -24.16 65.87 39.06
C VAL A 10 -23.50 65.69 37.69
N THR A 11 -22.80 66.71 37.19
CA THR A 11 -22.10 66.64 35.89
C THR A 11 -20.95 65.63 35.88
N CYS A 12 -20.22 65.48 36.99
CA CYS A 12 -19.17 64.45 37.12
C CYS A 12 -19.75 63.03 37.18
N THR A 13 -20.91 62.84 37.83
CA THR A 13 -21.61 61.54 37.83
C THR A 13 -22.20 61.18 36.47
N GLU A 14 -22.75 62.15 35.73
CA GLU A 14 -23.30 61.93 34.38
C GLU A 14 -22.21 61.55 33.38
N GLY A 15 -21.04 62.22 33.43
CA GLY A 15 -19.88 61.84 32.60
C GLY A 15 -19.38 60.44 32.91
N LYS A 16 -19.36 60.03 34.19
CA LYS A 16 -18.97 58.67 34.61
C LYS A 16 -19.96 57.59 34.14
N MET A 17 -21.25 57.89 34.19
CA MET A 17 -22.32 56.97 33.72
C MET A 17 -22.30 56.83 32.19
N ALA A 18 -21.99 57.90 31.46
CA ALA A 18 -21.82 57.86 30.01
C ALA A 18 -20.55 57.11 29.55
N SER A 19 -19.45 57.19 30.31
CA SER A 19 -18.26 56.37 30.05
C SER A 19 -18.49 54.88 30.34
N ASN A 20 -19.18 54.55 31.43
CA ASN A 20 -19.50 53.16 31.75
C ASN A 20 -20.39 52.50 30.68
N SER A 21 -21.40 53.22 30.17
CA SER A 21 -22.29 52.69 29.13
C SER A 21 -21.58 52.52 27.77
N HIS A 22 -20.64 53.39 27.44
CA HIS A 22 -19.80 53.24 26.26
C HIS A 22 -18.90 52.00 26.36
N ASP A 23 -18.29 51.76 27.51
CA ASP A 23 -17.41 50.60 27.73
C ASP A 23 -18.20 49.28 27.71
N GLU A 24 -19.41 49.26 28.25
CA GLU A 24 -20.34 48.12 28.16
C GLU A 24 -20.71 47.78 26.71
N LEU A 25 -20.97 48.81 25.88
CA LEU A 25 -21.24 48.61 24.45
C LEU A 25 -20.02 48.04 23.71
N GLN A 26 -18.82 48.54 24.00
CA GLN A 26 -17.59 48.00 23.42
C GLN A 26 -17.36 46.55 23.85
N LEU A 27 -17.58 46.24 25.13
CA LEU A 27 -17.45 44.89 25.66
C LEU A 27 -18.46 43.94 25.01
N SER A 28 -19.72 44.35 24.86
CA SER A 28 -20.75 43.59 24.17
C SER A 28 -20.38 43.31 22.72
N LYS A 29 -19.88 44.33 22.00
CA LYS A 29 -19.37 44.15 20.63
C LYS A 29 -18.23 43.12 20.57
N LYS A 30 -17.28 43.19 21.51
CA LYS A 30 -16.20 42.18 21.61
C LYS A 30 -16.72 40.79 21.94
N HIS A 31 -17.74 40.70 22.78
CA HIS A 31 -18.39 39.43 23.11
C HIS A 31 -18.99 38.78 21.86
N GLU A 32 -19.76 39.54 21.07
CA GLU A 32 -20.34 39.07 19.81
C GLU A 32 -19.26 38.66 18.80
N GLU A 33 -18.17 39.42 18.69
CA GLU A 33 -17.02 39.03 17.85
C GLU A 33 -16.41 37.69 18.29
N ILE A 34 -16.29 37.45 19.60
CA ILE A 34 -15.78 36.19 20.17
C ILE A 34 -16.75 35.04 19.91
N LEU A 35 -18.05 35.25 20.12
CA LEU A 35 -19.08 34.25 19.86
C LEU A 35 -19.11 33.85 18.38
N GLY A 36 -19.03 34.82 17.47
CA GLY A 36 -18.97 34.57 16.03
C GLY A 36 -17.77 33.72 15.64
N LYS A 37 -16.57 34.06 16.14
CA LYS A 37 -15.35 33.25 15.90
C LYS A 37 -15.48 31.84 16.44
N ARG A 38 -16.04 31.69 17.65
CA ARG A 38 -16.28 30.38 18.27
C ARG A 38 -17.24 29.53 17.45
N ALA A 39 -18.33 30.11 16.96
CA ALA A 39 -19.31 29.41 16.13
C ALA A 39 -18.67 28.86 14.85
N VAL A 40 -17.87 29.69 14.16
CA VAL A 40 -17.15 29.27 12.94
C VAL A 40 -16.17 28.13 13.24
N LEU A 41 -15.38 28.22 14.31
CA LEU A 41 -14.42 27.19 14.67
C LEU A 41 -15.12 25.87 14.99
N LEU A 42 -16.22 25.90 15.77
CA LEU A 42 -16.99 24.71 16.10
C LEU A 42 -17.57 24.06 14.85
N GLN A 43 -18.10 24.86 13.91
CA GLN A 43 -18.60 24.34 12.65
C GLN A 43 -17.50 23.67 11.81
N GLN A 44 -16.30 24.27 11.75
CA GLN A 44 -15.16 23.67 11.06
C GLN A 44 -14.73 22.35 11.71
N MET A 45 -14.67 22.31 13.04
CA MET A 45 -14.32 21.09 13.78
C MET A 45 -15.34 19.97 13.55
N GLU A 46 -16.63 20.28 13.55
CA GLU A 46 -17.72 19.33 13.27
C GLU A 46 -17.55 18.70 11.86
N ILE A 47 -17.29 19.55 10.86
CA ILE A 47 -17.09 19.11 9.48
C ILE A 47 -15.87 18.18 9.37
N CYS A 48 -14.73 18.57 9.95
CA CYS A 48 -13.52 17.75 9.94
C CYS A 48 -13.72 16.41 10.66
N TYR A 49 -14.45 16.43 11.78
CA TYR A 49 -14.76 15.23 12.55
C TYR A 49 -15.61 14.25 11.74
N GLU A 50 -16.71 14.72 11.15
CA GLU A 50 -17.61 13.85 10.36
C GLU A 50 -16.91 13.31 9.10
N GLN A 51 -16.05 14.10 8.45
CA GLN A 51 -15.22 13.61 7.34
C GLN A 51 -14.25 12.50 7.79
N GLN A 52 -13.57 12.69 8.91
CA GLN A 52 -12.65 11.68 9.44
C GLN A 52 -13.39 10.40 9.84
N LYS A 53 -14.55 10.53 10.48
CA LYS A 53 -15.43 9.43 10.86
C LYS A 53 -15.92 8.65 9.64
N ALA A 54 -16.38 9.34 8.60
CA ALA A 54 -16.79 8.72 7.34
C ALA A 54 -15.63 7.93 6.70
N LYS A 55 -14.42 8.51 6.64
CA LYS A 55 -13.23 7.82 6.12
C LYS A 55 -12.87 6.56 6.91
N ARG A 56 -12.92 6.63 8.25
CA ARG A 56 -12.67 5.47 9.12
C ARG A 56 -13.71 4.38 8.91
N ASN A 57 -14.99 4.74 8.81
CA ASN A 57 -16.06 3.80 8.55
C ASN A 57 -15.89 3.11 7.20
N GLN A 58 -15.59 3.87 6.14
CA GLN A 58 -15.31 3.31 4.82
C GLN A 58 -14.13 2.33 4.86
N GLN A 59 -13.03 2.71 5.52
CA GLN A 59 -11.86 1.84 5.67
C GLN A 59 -12.18 0.56 6.46
N ALA A 60 -12.99 0.67 7.53
CA ALA A 60 -13.43 -0.48 8.32
C ALA A 60 -14.25 -1.45 7.46
N THR A 61 -15.21 -0.95 6.68
CA THR A 61 -16.01 -1.77 5.76
C THR A 61 -15.14 -2.46 4.71
N MET A 62 -14.20 -1.74 4.09
CA MET A 62 -13.29 -2.33 3.10
C MET A 62 -12.38 -3.40 3.74
N SER A 63 -11.86 -3.15 4.94
CA SER A 63 -11.05 -4.10 5.68
C SER A 63 -11.84 -5.35 6.07
N GLN A 64 -13.08 -5.18 6.50
CA GLN A 64 -13.99 -6.28 6.82
C GLN A 64 -14.25 -7.16 5.59
N ALA A 65 -14.64 -6.55 4.48
CA ALA A 65 -14.90 -7.27 3.23
C ALA A 65 -13.64 -7.99 2.68
N ALA A 66 -12.46 -7.37 2.84
CA ALA A 66 -11.20 -8.02 2.48
C ALA A 66 -10.89 -9.21 3.42
N ARG A 67 -11.17 -9.08 4.71
CA ARG A 67 -10.96 -10.15 5.69
C ARG A 67 -11.87 -11.35 5.40
N GLU A 68 -13.13 -11.11 5.08
CA GLU A 68 -14.09 -12.15 4.71
C GLU A 68 -13.66 -12.90 3.45
N ARG A 69 -13.32 -12.19 2.36
CA ARG A 69 -12.78 -12.81 1.15
C ARG A 69 -11.49 -13.60 1.41
N ASN A 70 -10.58 -13.05 2.21
CA ASN A 70 -9.33 -13.75 2.52
C ASN A 70 -9.57 -15.00 3.37
N ALA A 71 -10.55 -14.99 4.27
CA ALA A 71 -10.92 -16.15 5.07
C ALA A 71 -11.49 -17.27 4.19
N GLU A 72 -12.37 -16.93 3.24
CA GLU A 72 -12.92 -17.89 2.26
C GLU A 72 -11.82 -18.52 1.40
N ILE A 73 -10.93 -17.68 0.83
CA ILE A 73 -9.78 -18.15 0.05
C ILE A 73 -8.88 -19.08 0.88
N LEU A 74 -8.63 -18.73 2.14
CA LEU A 74 -7.81 -19.55 3.03
C LEU A 74 -8.47 -20.90 3.31
N GLU A 75 -9.78 -20.92 3.52
CA GLU A 75 -10.54 -22.17 3.69
C GLU A 75 -10.42 -23.06 2.45
N ASP A 76 -10.54 -22.48 1.25
CA ASP A 76 -10.41 -23.21 0.00
C ASP A 76 -9.01 -23.76 -0.21
N PHE A 77 -7.96 -22.99 0.12
CA PHE A 77 -6.60 -23.51 0.12
C PHE A 77 -6.42 -24.68 1.08
N GLN A 78 -6.95 -24.58 2.30
CA GLN A 78 -6.90 -25.67 3.26
C GLN A 78 -7.65 -26.92 2.77
N LYS A 79 -8.77 -26.76 2.07
CA LYS A 79 -9.50 -27.88 1.45
C LYS A 79 -8.66 -28.56 0.37
N VAL A 80 -8.05 -27.76 -0.52
CA VAL A 80 -7.19 -28.29 -1.59
C VAL A 80 -5.97 -28.97 -1.01
N GLU A 81 -5.33 -28.37 -0.01
CA GLU A 81 -4.18 -28.93 0.69
C GLU A 81 -4.54 -30.25 1.39
N LYS A 82 -5.65 -30.31 2.12
CA LYS A 82 -6.12 -31.56 2.74
C LYS A 82 -6.33 -32.65 1.69
N ARG A 83 -6.99 -32.32 0.58
CA ARG A 83 -7.17 -33.26 -0.54
C ARG A 83 -5.83 -33.73 -1.11
N PHE A 84 -4.87 -32.82 -1.20
CA PHE A 84 -3.52 -33.13 -1.65
C PHE A 84 -2.81 -34.12 -0.72
N TRP A 85 -2.92 -33.93 0.59
CA TRP A 85 -2.32 -34.84 1.57
C TRP A 85 -3.08 -36.18 1.68
N THR A 86 -4.39 -36.21 1.49
CA THR A 86 -5.21 -37.43 1.63
C THR A 86 -5.26 -38.30 0.37
N CYS A 87 -4.97 -37.74 -0.80
CA CYS A 87 -4.85 -38.51 -2.04
C CYS A 87 -3.40 -38.92 -2.26
N PRO A 88 -3.10 -40.20 -2.56
CA PRO A 88 -1.81 -40.58 -3.14
C PRO A 88 -1.77 -39.98 -4.55
N LEU A 89 -1.21 -38.77 -4.69
CA LEU A 89 -1.30 -38.00 -5.94
C LEU A 89 -0.57 -38.66 -7.11
N LEU A 90 0.45 -39.48 -6.83
CA LEU A 90 1.31 -40.08 -7.82
C LEU A 90 1.75 -41.48 -7.37
N HIS A 91 1.91 -42.40 -8.32
CA HIS A 91 2.48 -43.73 -8.05
C HIS A 91 3.85 -43.59 -7.35
N PRO A 92 4.19 -44.46 -6.38
CA PRO A 92 5.46 -44.38 -5.64
C PRO A 92 6.71 -44.21 -6.51
N ASP A 93 6.72 -44.81 -7.70
CA ASP A 93 7.82 -44.68 -8.66
C ASP A 93 8.00 -43.25 -9.18
N VAL A 94 6.91 -42.53 -9.41
CA VAL A 94 6.94 -41.14 -9.86
C VAL A 94 7.43 -40.24 -8.74
N LEU A 95 7.03 -40.49 -7.49
CA LEU A 95 7.54 -39.76 -6.31
C LEU A 95 9.04 -40.01 -6.12
N ASN A 96 9.49 -41.26 -6.29
CA ASN A 96 10.90 -41.61 -6.22
C ASN A 96 11.71 -40.92 -7.33
N LEU A 97 11.20 -40.92 -8.56
CA LEU A 97 11.81 -40.21 -9.68
C LEU A 97 11.89 -38.71 -9.42
N GLN A 98 10.81 -38.08 -8.95
CA GLN A 98 10.79 -36.65 -8.60
C GLN A 98 11.82 -36.32 -7.53
N THR A 99 11.91 -37.14 -6.47
CA THR A 99 12.88 -36.96 -5.39
C THR A 99 14.32 -37.02 -5.92
N ARG A 100 14.63 -38.04 -6.73
CA ARG A 100 15.96 -38.17 -7.36
C ARG A 100 16.26 -37.04 -8.34
N TYR A 101 15.25 -36.58 -9.08
CA TYR A 101 15.39 -35.45 -10.00
C TYR A 101 15.75 -34.17 -9.25
N TRP A 102 15.01 -33.81 -8.20
CA TRP A 102 15.30 -32.60 -7.43
C TRP A 102 16.66 -32.68 -6.72
N ALA A 103 17.05 -33.84 -6.20
CA ALA A 103 18.39 -34.06 -5.65
C ALA A 103 19.49 -33.85 -6.72
N SER A 104 19.27 -34.32 -7.95
CA SER A 104 20.19 -34.10 -9.08
C SER A 104 20.24 -32.62 -9.49
N VAL A 105 19.09 -31.93 -9.49
CA VAL A 105 19.03 -30.48 -9.74
C VAL A 105 19.81 -29.71 -8.69
N GLU A 106 19.64 -30.02 -7.40
CA GLU A 106 20.38 -29.39 -6.30
C GLU A 106 21.89 -29.67 -6.39
N GLN A 107 22.28 -30.89 -6.79
CA GLN A 107 23.68 -31.26 -7.00
C GLN A 107 24.32 -30.47 -8.14
N LYS A 108 23.59 -30.25 -9.23
CA LYS A 108 24.08 -29.52 -10.40
C LYS A 108 23.91 -28.01 -10.27
N LEU A 109 23.03 -27.51 -9.39
CA LEU A 109 22.75 -26.09 -9.21
C LEU A 109 24.01 -25.20 -9.07
N PRO A 110 25.04 -25.59 -8.30
CA PRO A 110 26.26 -24.80 -8.16
C PRO A 110 27.03 -24.63 -9.49
N GLU A 111 27.02 -25.65 -10.36
CA GLU A 111 27.64 -25.56 -11.69
C GLU A 111 26.93 -24.50 -12.54
N TRP A 112 25.61 -24.37 -12.38
CA TRP A 112 24.78 -23.43 -13.12
C TRP A 112 24.69 -22.03 -12.50
N GLU A 113 25.03 -21.87 -11.22
CA GLU A 113 24.86 -20.62 -10.46
C GLU A 113 25.52 -19.42 -11.15
N SER A 114 26.77 -19.58 -11.60
CA SER A 114 27.51 -18.49 -12.27
C SER A 114 26.89 -18.10 -13.62
N TYR A 115 26.33 -19.06 -14.35
CA TYR A 115 25.62 -18.80 -15.61
C TYR A 115 24.26 -18.14 -15.37
N LEU A 116 23.49 -18.65 -14.41
CA LEU A 116 22.17 -18.10 -14.05
C LEU A 116 22.28 -16.66 -13.52
N LEU A 117 23.41 -16.32 -12.88
CA LEU A 117 23.74 -14.97 -12.43
C LEU A 117 24.38 -14.11 -13.54
N GLY A 118 24.55 -14.63 -14.77
CA GLY A 118 25.07 -13.89 -15.92
C GLY A 118 26.58 -13.62 -15.89
N LYS A 119 27.34 -14.34 -15.05
CA LYS A 119 28.78 -14.14 -14.82
C LYS A 119 29.66 -15.06 -15.65
N SER A 120 29.13 -16.18 -16.15
CA SER A 120 29.86 -17.15 -16.95
C SER A 120 29.01 -17.68 -18.11
N GLN A 121 29.65 -18.39 -19.04
CA GLN A 121 28.96 -19.18 -20.05
C GLN A 121 28.30 -20.42 -19.42
N ALA A 122 27.26 -20.95 -20.07
CA ALA A 122 26.54 -22.13 -19.60
C ALA A 122 27.50 -23.32 -19.41
N PRO A 123 27.36 -24.12 -18.34
CA PRO A 123 28.10 -25.36 -18.18
C PRO A 123 27.89 -26.26 -19.39
N ARG A 124 28.97 -26.77 -19.97
CA ARG A 124 28.90 -27.74 -21.07
C ARG A 124 28.38 -29.06 -20.49
N SER A 125 27.26 -29.58 -20.99
CA SER A 125 26.75 -30.88 -20.53
C SER A 125 27.80 -31.97 -20.79
N GLU A 126 27.91 -32.95 -19.90
CA GLU A 126 28.84 -34.10 -20.03
C GLU A 126 28.65 -34.82 -21.39
N GLU A 127 27.46 -34.76 -21.97
CA GLU A 127 27.12 -35.27 -23.30
C GLU A 127 27.83 -34.51 -24.46
N MET A 128 28.11 -33.21 -24.29
CA MET A 128 28.90 -32.44 -25.25
C MET A 128 30.41 -32.64 -25.08
N ILE A 129 30.88 -32.98 -23.88
CA ILE A 129 32.30 -33.29 -23.64
C ILE A 129 32.66 -34.63 -24.32
N LEU A 130 31.75 -35.61 -24.28
CA LEU A 130 31.92 -36.87 -25.00
C LEU A 130 31.85 -36.71 -26.53
N ARG A 131 30.98 -35.83 -27.06
CA ARG A 131 30.96 -35.52 -28.51
C ARG A 131 32.14 -34.66 -28.98
N GLY A 132 32.61 -33.72 -28.15
CA GLY A 132 33.71 -32.81 -28.49
C GLY A 132 35.07 -33.50 -28.63
N LEU A 133 35.27 -34.66 -28.00
CA LEU A 133 36.44 -35.52 -28.23
C LEU A 133 36.36 -36.29 -29.56
N GLN A 134 35.16 -36.43 -30.15
CA GLN A 134 34.93 -37.17 -31.39
C GLN A 134 34.92 -36.27 -32.65
N GLU A 135 34.79 -34.94 -32.49
CA GLU A 135 34.57 -34.00 -33.60
C GLU A 135 35.76 -33.04 -33.89
N GLN A 136 37.01 -33.46 -33.68
CA GLN A 136 38.19 -32.75 -34.24
C GLN A 136 38.65 -33.31 -35.61
N LYS A 137 37.72 -33.83 -36.41
CA LYS A 137 37.99 -34.15 -37.82
C LYS A 137 36.74 -33.91 -38.67
N GLY A 138 36.53 -32.67 -39.09
CA GLY A 138 35.46 -32.33 -40.03
C GLY A 138 35.23 -30.83 -40.10
N ALA A 139 35.65 -30.22 -41.20
CA ALA A 139 35.49 -28.82 -41.52
C ALA A 139 34.03 -28.43 -41.84
N GLU A 140 33.76 -27.13 -41.71
CA GLU A 140 32.76 -26.31 -42.43
C GLU A 140 31.35 -26.87 -42.65
N SER A 141 30.33 -26.17 -42.13
CA SER A 141 29.34 -25.49 -42.99
C SER A 141 28.32 -24.69 -42.17
N ASP A 142 27.94 -23.58 -42.77
CA ASP A 142 26.98 -22.57 -42.34
C ASP A 142 25.60 -23.09 -41.95
N SER A 143 24.95 -22.39 -41.01
CA SER A 143 23.66 -21.71 -41.19
C SER A 143 22.91 -21.50 -39.85
N SER A 144 22.69 -20.23 -39.51
CA SER A 144 21.54 -19.80 -38.67
C SER A 144 20.27 -19.73 -39.55
N PRO A 145 19.02 -19.47 -39.06
CA PRO A 145 18.60 -18.96 -37.74
C PRO A 145 17.28 -19.55 -37.17
N ALA A 146 17.11 -19.56 -35.84
CA ALA A 146 15.76 -19.58 -35.24
C ALA A 146 15.76 -18.97 -33.83
N ARG A 147 15.59 -17.65 -33.74
CA ARG A 147 15.30 -16.96 -32.47
C ARG A 147 13.87 -17.28 -32.04
N SER A 148 13.73 -18.15 -31.05
CA SER A 148 12.48 -18.39 -30.33
C SER A 148 12.07 -17.14 -29.55
N LYS A 149 11.01 -16.47 -30.01
CA LYS A 149 10.28 -15.45 -29.26
C LYS A 149 9.24 -16.17 -28.39
N SER A 150 9.56 -16.41 -27.13
CA SER A 150 8.60 -16.88 -26.13
C SER A 150 8.70 -16.03 -24.88
N ARG A 151 8.15 -14.82 -24.96
CA ARG A 151 7.65 -14.11 -23.77
C ARG A 151 6.14 -13.98 -23.91
N PRO A 152 5.36 -14.36 -22.88
CA PRO A 152 3.91 -14.16 -22.91
C PRO A 152 3.59 -12.65 -22.95
N PRO A 153 2.53 -12.24 -23.68
CA PRO A 153 2.18 -10.84 -23.82
C PRO A 153 1.69 -10.28 -22.47
N ARG A 154 2.28 -9.16 -22.04
CA ARG A 154 1.81 -8.37 -20.89
C ARG A 154 0.58 -7.55 -21.31
N PRO A 155 -0.48 -7.46 -20.49
CA PRO A 155 -1.59 -6.54 -20.75
C PRO A 155 -1.12 -5.08 -20.68
N LYS A 156 -1.62 -4.25 -21.60
CA LYS A 156 -1.33 -2.80 -21.64
C LYS A 156 -2.06 -2.06 -20.51
N PRO A 157 -1.46 -1.00 -19.95
CA PRO A 157 -2.16 -0.11 -19.03
C PRO A 157 -3.26 0.63 -19.78
N ARG A 158 -4.45 0.67 -19.17
CA ARG A 158 -5.62 1.41 -19.66
C ARG A 158 -5.35 2.90 -19.42
N SER A 159 -5.25 3.68 -20.48
CA SER A 159 -5.23 5.14 -20.39
C SER A 159 -6.59 5.61 -19.86
N ALA A 160 -6.57 6.44 -18.82
CA ALA A 160 -7.70 7.27 -18.45
C ALA A 160 -7.65 8.52 -19.32
N ASP A 161 -8.73 8.77 -20.06
CA ASP A 161 -9.39 10.07 -20.24
C ASP A 161 -10.73 9.84 -20.95
#